data_AF-A0A0M3TAR5-F1
#
_entry.id   AF-A0A0M3TAR5-F1
#
_cell.length_a   1.000
_cell.length_b   1.000
_cell.length_c   1.000
_cell.angle_alpha   90.00
_cell.angle_beta   90.00
_cell.angle_gamma   90.00
#
_symmetry.space_group_name_H-M   'P 1'
#
loop_
_entity.id
_entity.type
_entity.pdbx_description
1 polymer ?
#
loop_
_entity_poly.entity_id
_entity_poly.type
_entity_poly.pdbx_seq_one_letter_code
_entity_poly.pdbx_strand_id
1 'polypeptide(L)'
;MKHMIRAGALASTLALVLSACGSAEESPATDETSAEALSSDAAADSGGTAPASPETEDALVEGTEYNATTIMDCGFDNKPPAQSCNAGVKRNWGEDGTSLVEVTKPDGSKRAIFVRGTEPYGADSAQADGSAGWEFNTTREGDQVTVKFGPETYVIVDALITGG
;
A
#
# COMPACT_ATOMS: atom_id res chain seq x y z
N MET A 1 -29.35 -51.91 13.80
CA MET A 1 -28.96 -51.18 15.04
C MET A 1 -28.78 -49.71 14.63
N LYS A 2 -29.82 -48.90 14.43
CA LYS A 2 -30.59 -48.10 15.40
C LYS A 2 -29.74 -47.52 16.54
N HIS A 3 -29.29 -46.26 16.39
CA HIS A 3 -29.27 -45.16 17.36
C HIS A 3 -28.73 -43.89 16.66
N MET A 4 -29.57 -42.89 16.35
CA MET A 4 -29.96 -41.73 17.20
C MET A 4 -28.77 -40.77 17.41
N ILE A 5 -28.62 -39.73 16.58
CA ILE A 5 -29.11 -38.34 16.79
C ILE A 5 -28.73 -37.78 18.18
N ARG A 6 -27.81 -36.81 18.20
CA ARG A 6 -27.81 -35.70 19.17
C ARG A 6 -27.48 -34.38 18.47
N ALA A 7 -28.54 -33.61 18.27
CA ALA A 7 -28.48 -32.17 18.01
C ALA A 7 -28.00 -31.46 19.28
N GLY A 8 -26.96 -30.64 19.15
CA GLY A 8 -26.51 -29.71 20.19
C GLY A 8 -26.64 -28.29 19.65
N ALA A 9 -27.82 -27.69 19.86
CA ALA A 9 -28.04 -26.27 19.68
C ALA A 9 -27.48 -25.54 20.90
N LEU A 10 -26.48 -24.69 20.71
CA LEU A 10 -26.09 -23.67 21.68
C LEU A 10 -26.26 -22.33 20.98
N ALA A 11 -27.46 -21.78 21.14
CA ALA A 11 -27.74 -20.38 20.94
C ALA A 11 -26.94 -19.58 21.98
N SER A 12 -26.14 -18.63 21.53
CA SER A 12 -25.63 -17.57 22.41
C SER A 12 -25.94 -16.22 21.79
N THR A 13 -26.68 -15.48 22.59
CA THR A 13 -27.32 -14.18 22.42
C THR A 13 -26.35 -13.03 22.16
N LEU A 14 -26.65 -12.27 21.10
CA LEU A 14 -26.96 -10.84 21.11
C LEU A 14 -26.30 -9.95 22.19
N ALA A 15 -25.43 -9.03 21.74
CA ALA A 15 -25.35 -7.68 22.28
C ALA A 15 -24.89 -6.71 21.17
N LEU A 16 -25.85 -5.99 20.60
CA LEU A 16 -25.64 -4.77 19.82
C LEU A 16 -25.28 -3.64 20.80
N VAL A 17 -24.20 -2.91 20.57
CA VAL A 17 -24.01 -1.58 21.15
C VAL A 17 -23.78 -0.61 19.99
N LEU A 18 -24.87 0.04 19.58
CA LEU A 18 -24.84 1.27 18.79
C LEU A 18 -24.52 2.41 19.76
N SER A 19 -23.39 3.08 19.58
CA SER A 19 -23.19 4.42 20.13
C SER A 19 -22.95 5.38 18.98
N ALA A 20 -24.04 6.01 18.57
CA ALA A 20 -24.05 7.18 17.71
C ALA A 20 -24.03 8.42 18.60
N CYS A 21 -23.06 9.30 18.39
CA CYS A 21 -23.19 10.71 18.73
C CYS A 21 -22.39 11.50 17.69
N GLY A 22 -23.13 12.16 16.80
CA GLY A 22 -22.56 13.13 15.89
C GLY A 22 -22.51 14.51 16.55
N SER A 23 -21.61 15.34 16.05
CA SER A 23 -21.83 16.77 15.86
C SER A 23 -21.06 17.19 14.62
N ALA A 24 -21.81 17.61 13.62
CA ALA A 24 -21.36 18.43 12.52
C ALA A 24 -21.60 19.89 12.94
N GLU A 25 -20.58 20.73 12.88
CA GLU A 25 -20.64 22.20 12.91
C GLU A 25 -19.47 22.65 11.99
N GLU A 26 -19.73 23.00 10.73
CA GLU A 26 -20.15 24.30 10.18
C GLU A 26 -18.93 25.03 9.56
N SER A 27 -19.00 25.26 8.24
CA SER A 27 -18.09 26.13 7.45
C SER A 27 -18.38 27.63 7.76
N PRO A 28 -18.01 28.64 6.95
CA PRO A 28 -16.82 28.98 6.15
C PRO A 28 -16.29 30.41 6.49
N ALA A 29 -15.13 30.83 5.96
CA ALA A 29 -14.77 32.22 5.55
C ALA A 29 -13.27 32.21 5.13
N THR A 30 -12.83 32.45 3.88
CA THR A 30 -12.84 33.65 3.00
C THR A 30 -12.11 34.89 3.55
N ASP A 31 -11.24 35.42 2.68
CA ASP A 31 -10.56 36.73 2.67
C ASP A 31 -9.37 36.88 3.66
N GLU A 32 -8.19 37.38 3.27
CA GLU A 32 -7.98 38.54 2.41
C GLU A 32 -6.81 38.43 1.43
N THR A 33 -7.12 39.02 0.29
CA THR A 33 -6.25 39.72 -0.66
C THR A 33 -5.11 40.52 -0.03
N SER A 34 -3.93 40.44 -0.63
CA SER A 34 -3.05 41.59 -0.80
C SER A 34 -2.27 41.40 -2.08
N ALA A 35 -2.85 41.95 -3.15
CA ALA A 35 -2.17 42.26 -4.38
C ALA A 35 -1.15 43.38 -4.10
N GLU A 36 0.12 43.14 -4.41
CA GLU A 36 1.01 44.20 -4.86
C GLU A 36 1.37 43.89 -6.31
N ALA A 37 0.73 44.66 -7.19
CA ALA A 37 1.01 44.68 -8.60
C ALA A 37 2.40 45.29 -8.83
N LEU A 38 3.27 44.54 -9.49
CA LEU A 38 4.36 45.10 -10.28
C LEU A 38 4.17 44.65 -11.73
N SER A 39 3.56 45.55 -12.49
CA SER A 39 3.50 45.50 -13.95
C SER A 39 4.93 45.50 -14.50
N SER A 40 5.20 44.61 -15.43
CA SER A 40 6.29 44.79 -16.39
C SER A 40 5.87 44.14 -17.69
N ASP A 41 5.17 44.94 -18.50
CA ASP A 41 5.00 44.69 -19.92
C ASP A 41 6.37 44.67 -20.60
N ALA A 42 6.77 43.49 -21.05
CA ALA A 42 7.77 43.33 -22.09
C ALA A 42 7.28 42.23 -23.03
N ALA A 43 6.55 42.64 -24.08
CA ALA A 43 6.36 41.82 -25.25
C ALA A 43 7.71 41.66 -25.96
N ALA A 44 8.28 40.46 -25.89
CA ALA A 44 9.33 40.00 -26.78
C ALA A 44 8.98 38.59 -27.26
N ASP A 45 8.66 38.52 -28.54
CA ASP A 45 8.65 37.34 -29.39
C ASP A 45 9.89 36.46 -29.13
N SER A 46 9.64 35.21 -28.76
CA SER A 46 10.55 34.08 -28.95
C SER A 46 9.74 32.80 -28.74
N GLY A 47 9.67 31.96 -29.78
CA GLY A 47 9.13 30.61 -29.71
C GLY A 47 9.94 29.74 -28.74
N GLY A 48 9.69 29.91 -27.45
CA GLY A 48 10.28 29.12 -26.38
C GLY A 48 9.54 27.81 -26.26
N THR A 49 10.16 26.72 -26.72
CA THR A 49 9.87 25.42 -26.13
C THR A 49 10.05 25.60 -24.62
N ALA A 50 8.98 25.45 -23.85
CA ALA A 50 9.10 25.45 -22.40
C ALA A 50 10.14 24.38 -22.05
N PRO A 51 11.18 24.70 -21.26
CA PRO A 51 12.03 23.64 -20.73
C PRO A 51 11.09 22.69 -19.99
N ALA A 52 11.14 21.40 -20.33
CA ALA A 52 10.51 20.38 -19.51
C ALA A 52 10.99 20.63 -18.07
N SER A 53 10.05 20.71 -17.13
CA SER A 53 10.39 20.74 -15.71
C SER A 53 11.40 19.62 -15.45
N PRO A 54 12.46 19.80 -14.65
CA PRO A 54 13.26 18.66 -14.26
C PRO A 54 12.30 17.65 -13.64
N GLU A 55 12.24 16.44 -14.21
CA GLU A 55 11.56 15.32 -13.61
C GLU A 55 12.19 15.18 -12.22
N THR A 56 11.51 15.68 -11.18
CA THR A 56 12.02 15.61 -9.81
C THR A 56 12.14 14.14 -9.49
N GLU A 57 13.37 13.65 -9.34
CA GLU A 57 13.62 12.29 -8.88
C GLU A 57 12.86 12.06 -7.58
N ASP A 58 12.12 10.94 -7.50
CA ASP A 58 11.33 10.60 -6.32
C ASP A 58 12.24 10.45 -5.10
N ALA A 59 11.96 11.23 -4.05
CA ALA A 59 12.83 11.36 -2.91
C ALA A 59 12.96 10.04 -2.12
N LEU A 60 14.14 9.83 -1.52
CA LEU A 60 14.39 8.71 -0.62
C LEU A 60 14.12 9.11 0.83
N VAL A 61 13.64 8.16 1.63
CA VAL A 61 13.55 8.29 3.08
C VAL A 61 14.97 8.31 3.67
N GLU A 62 15.28 9.30 4.51
CA GLU A 62 16.61 9.51 5.09
C GLU A 62 17.16 8.22 5.73
N GLY A 63 18.39 7.87 5.36
CA GLY A 63 19.06 6.68 5.89
C GLY A 63 18.57 5.36 5.29
N THR A 64 17.77 5.39 4.22
CA THR A 64 17.29 4.18 3.54
C THR A 64 17.46 4.28 2.02
N GLU A 65 17.20 3.16 1.34
CA GLU A 65 17.12 3.04 -0.11
C GLU A 65 15.66 3.03 -0.61
N TYR A 66 14.70 3.40 0.23
CA TYR A 66 13.28 3.35 -0.08
C TYR A 66 12.73 4.75 -0.35
N ASN A 67 11.84 4.87 -1.33
CA ASN A 67 11.10 6.12 -1.57
C ASN A 67 10.00 6.35 -0.51
N ALA A 68 9.46 5.27 0.04
CA ALA A 68 8.56 5.32 1.18
C ALA A 68 8.70 4.06 2.04
N THR A 69 8.40 4.19 3.33
CA THR A 69 8.35 3.09 4.28
C THR A 69 7.00 3.05 4.97
N THR A 70 6.59 1.86 5.42
CA THR A 70 5.34 1.68 6.15
C THR A 70 5.42 0.46 7.08
N ILE A 71 4.44 0.38 7.97
CA ILE A 71 4.09 -0.86 8.67
C ILE A 71 2.82 -1.40 8.01
N MET A 72 2.90 -2.59 7.43
CA MET A 72 1.77 -3.23 6.74
C MET A 72 1.30 -4.48 7.47
N ASP A 73 0.05 -4.86 7.21
CA ASP A 73 -0.51 -6.11 7.70
C ASP A 73 0.06 -7.31 6.92
N CYS A 74 0.49 -8.33 7.65
CA CYS A 74 1.09 -9.54 7.11
C CYS A 74 0.73 -10.78 7.92
N GLY A 75 0.83 -11.95 7.29
CA GLY A 75 0.51 -13.25 7.90
C GLY A 75 1.35 -14.38 7.34
N PHE A 76 1.63 -15.36 8.19
CA PHE A 76 2.46 -16.53 7.86
C PHE A 76 1.72 -17.82 8.22
N ASP A 77 2.23 -18.98 7.80
CA ASP A 77 1.63 -20.29 8.08
C ASP A 77 0.15 -20.40 7.67
N ASN A 78 -0.21 -19.76 6.55
CA ASN A 78 -1.59 -19.67 6.07
C ASN A 78 -2.58 -19.00 7.04
N LYS A 79 -2.09 -18.16 7.95
CA LYS A 79 -2.92 -17.35 8.84
C LYS A 79 -3.37 -16.05 8.16
N PRO A 80 -4.50 -15.46 8.61
CA PRO A 80 -4.88 -14.11 8.22
C PRO A 80 -3.75 -13.10 8.48
N PRO A 81 -3.69 -11.98 7.74
CA PRO A 81 -2.66 -10.97 7.92
C PRO A 81 -2.92 -10.14 9.19
N ALA A 82 -2.69 -10.74 10.35
CA ALA A 82 -2.94 -10.14 11.67
C ALA A 82 -1.65 -9.70 12.39
N GLN A 83 -0.50 -9.84 11.73
CA GLN A 83 0.79 -9.36 12.23
C GLN A 83 1.20 -8.09 11.49
N SER A 84 2.16 -7.37 12.06
CA SER A 84 2.72 -6.16 11.45
C SER A 84 4.12 -6.42 10.91
N CYS A 85 4.35 -6.06 9.65
CA CYS A 85 5.64 -6.15 8.99
C CYS A 85 6.14 -4.76 8.59
N ASN A 86 7.44 -4.50 8.77
CA ASN A 86 8.06 -3.31 8.19
C ASN A 86 8.21 -3.52 6.69
N ALA A 87 7.92 -2.49 5.90
CA ALA A 87 8.09 -2.54 4.47
C ALA A 87 8.66 -1.22 3.93
N GLY A 88 9.39 -1.34 2.82
CA GLY A 88 9.84 -0.21 2.03
C GLY A 88 9.58 -0.44 0.55
N VAL A 89 9.32 0.62 -0.19
CA VAL A 89 9.16 0.57 -1.65
C VAL A 89 10.33 1.25 -2.35
N LYS A 90 10.80 0.62 -3.43
CA LYS A 90 11.68 1.24 -4.43
C LYS A 90 10.85 1.42 -5.68
N ARG A 91 10.50 2.67 -6.00
CA ARG A 91 9.74 3.04 -7.21
C ARG A 91 10.70 3.12 -8.38
N ASN A 92 10.23 2.76 -9.57
CA ASN A 92 11.06 2.68 -10.77
C ASN A 92 12.32 1.81 -10.56
N TRP A 93 12.16 0.71 -9.83
CA TRP A 93 13.23 -0.24 -9.53
C TRP A 93 13.63 -1.05 -10.79
N GLY A 94 12.65 -1.47 -11.57
CA GLY A 94 12.88 -2.13 -12.86
C GLY A 94 13.00 -1.13 -14.01
N GLU A 95 13.75 -1.49 -15.04
CA GLU A 95 13.89 -0.69 -16.28
C GLU A 95 12.55 -0.44 -16.99
N ASP A 96 11.53 -1.27 -16.70
CA ASP A 96 10.17 -1.16 -17.22
C ASP A 96 9.24 -0.30 -16.34
N GLY A 97 9.78 0.44 -15.37
CA GLY A 97 9.02 1.27 -14.44
C GLY A 97 8.29 0.48 -13.35
N THR A 98 8.66 -0.79 -13.13
CA THR A 98 8.13 -1.58 -12.02
C THR A 98 8.69 -1.14 -10.67
N SER A 99 7.91 -1.33 -9.62
CA SER A 99 8.28 -1.06 -8.24
C SER A 99 8.61 -2.36 -7.50
N LEU A 100 9.53 -2.27 -6.53
CA LEU A 100 9.88 -3.36 -5.63
C LEU A 100 9.42 -3.01 -4.22
N VAL A 101 8.56 -3.83 -3.63
CA VAL A 101 8.20 -3.76 -2.22
C VAL A 101 9.02 -4.78 -1.45
N GLU A 102 9.91 -4.33 -0.58
CA GLU A 102 10.66 -5.20 0.32
C GLU A 102 9.98 -5.23 1.69
N VAL A 103 9.52 -6.42 2.08
CA VAL A 103 8.87 -6.66 3.37
C VAL A 103 9.86 -7.38 4.29
N THR A 104 10.11 -6.81 5.46
CA THR A 104 10.89 -7.44 6.53
C THR A 104 9.94 -8.18 7.46
N LYS A 105 10.07 -9.51 7.49
CA LYS A 105 9.25 -10.41 8.31
C LYS A 105 9.67 -10.32 9.79
N PRO A 106 8.82 -10.79 10.73
CA PRO A 106 9.16 -10.81 12.16
C PRO A 106 10.42 -11.62 12.51
N ASP A 107 10.78 -12.61 11.69
CA ASP A 107 12.01 -13.40 11.85
C ASP A 107 13.27 -12.71 11.30
N GLY A 108 13.13 -11.51 10.75
CA GLY A 108 14.20 -10.71 10.16
C GLY A 108 14.52 -11.06 8.70
N SER A 109 13.93 -12.11 8.14
CA SER A 109 14.05 -12.41 6.71
C SER A 109 13.29 -11.39 5.87
N LYS A 110 13.68 -11.24 4.60
CA LYS A 110 13.03 -10.33 3.66
C LYS A 110 12.26 -11.09 2.60
N ARG A 111 11.23 -10.43 2.06
CA ARG A 111 10.48 -10.81 0.86
C ARG A 111 10.46 -9.61 -0.07
N ALA A 112 10.81 -9.83 -1.32
CA ALA A 112 10.60 -8.89 -2.41
C ALA A 112 9.29 -9.22 -3.12
N ILE A 113 8.41 -8.24 -3.26
CA ILE A 113 7.18 -8.30 -4.06
C ILE A 113 7.33 -7.35 -5.23
N PHE A 114 7.17 -7.87 -6.44
CA PHE A 114 7.27 -7.09 -7.67
C PHE A 114 5.90 -6.52 -8.04
N VAL A 115 5.87 -5.21 -8.34
CA VAL A 115 4.62 -4.47 -8.58
C VAL A 115 4.72 -3.70 -9.90
N ARG A 116 3.67 -3.76 -10.72
CA ARG A 116 3.54 -2.97 -11.95
C ARG A 116 2.35 -2.02 -11.80
N GLY A 117 2.59 -0.72 -11.82
CA GLY A 117 1.58 0.25 -11.38
C GLY A 117 1.21 -0.05 -9.93
N THR A 118 -0.04 -0.35 -9.63
CA THR A 118 -0.50 -0.79 -8.30
C THR A 118 -0.79 -2.29 -8.21
N GLU A 119 -0.44 -3.09 -9.23
CA GLU A 119 -0.73 -4.52 -9.27
C GLU A 119 0.52 -5.36 -8.98
N PRO A 120 0.55 -6.09 -7.84
CA PRO A 120 1.58 -7.08 -7.55
C PRO A 120 1.49 -8.23 -8.55
N TYR A 121 2.62 -8.63 -9.14
CA TYR A 121 2.64 -9.68 -10.16
C TYR A 121 3.59 -10.84 -9.85
N GLY A 122 4.41 -10.72 -8.81
CA GLY A 122 5.29 -11.81 -8.39
C GLY A 122 6.01 -11.51 -7.07
N ALA A 123 6.76 -12.50 -6.61
CA ALA A 123 7.60 -12.42 -5.44
C ALA A 123 8.96 -13.09 -5.71
N ASP A 124 10.00 -12.70 -4.99
CA ASP A 124 11.25 -13.44 -5.00
C ASP A 124 11.04 -14.85 -4.44
N SER A 125 11.66 -15.83 -5.11
CA SER A 125 11.52 -17.23 -4.75
C SER A 125 12.82 -17.99 -4.91
N ALA A 126 13.02 -19.01 -4.09
CA ALA A 126 14.21 -19.85 -4.09
C ALA A 126 13.85 -21.31 -3.80
N GLN A 127 14.65 -22.24 -4.32
CA GLN A 127 14.56 -23.64 -3.92
C GLN A 127 15.05 -23.86 -2.48
N ALA A 128 16.00 -23.02 -2.03
CA ALA A 128 16.65 -23.15 -0.72
C ALA A 128 15.72 -22.87 0.47
N ASP A 129 14.71 -22.01 0.30
CA ASP A 129 13.71 -21.70 1.31
C ASP A 129 12.34 -22.36 1.02
N GLY A 130 12.27 -23.19 -0.04
CA GLY A 130 11.07 -23.90 -0.45
C GLY A 130 10.02 -23.04 -1.16
N SER A 131 10.28 -21.76 -1.40
CA SER A 131 9.30 -20.82 -1.99
C SER A 131 9.14 -20.94 -3.50
N ALA A 132 10.09 -21.57 -4.19
CA ALA A 132 10.03 -21.71 -5.65
C ALA A 132 8.86 -22.58 -6.17
N GLY A 133 8.17 -23.32 -5.31
CA GLY A 133 6.94 -24.06 -5.65
C GLY A 133 5.66 -23.39 -5.16
N TRP A 134 5.72 -22.15 -4.65
CA TRP A 134 4.56 -21.48 -4.10
C TRP A 134 3.77 -20.73 -5.16
N GLU A 135 2.45 -20.82 -5.05
CA GLU A 135 1.51 -20.06 -5.88
C GLU A 135 1.47 -18.60 -5.45
N PHE A 136 1.40 -17.69 -6.44
CA PHE A 136 1.22 -16.25 -6.25
C PHE A 136 -0.18 -15.83 -6.67
N ASN A 137 -0.96 -15.27 -5.76
CA ASN A 137 -2.32 -14.80 -6.01
C ASN A 137 -2.52 -13.41 -5.41
N THR A 138 -3.39 -12.61 -6.04
CA THR A 138 -3.78 -11.28 -5.53
C THR A 138 -5.29 -11.21 -5.36
N THR A 139 -5.74 -10.40 -4.40
CA THR A 139 -7.15 -10.02 -4.23
C THR A 139 -7.21 -8.56 -3.84
N ARG A 140 -8.05 -7.77 -4.52
CA ARG A 140 -8.16 -6.33 -4.31
C ARG A 140 -9.47 -5.96 -3.60
N GLU A 141 -9.37 -5.07 -2.63
CA GLU A 141 -10.48 -4.41 -1.95
C GLU A 141 -10.17 -2.91 -1.85
N GLY A 142 -10.79 -2.09 -2.70
CA GLY A 142 -10.49 -0.66 -2.76
C GLY A 142 -9.03 -0.39 -3.14
N ASP A 143 -8.32 0.34 -2.29
CA ASP A 143 -6.90 0.70 -2.41
C ASP A 143 -5.95 -0.34 -1.79
N GLN A 144 -6.49 -1.46 -1.29
CA GLN A 144 -5.70 -2.54 -0.70
C GLN A 144 -5.62 -3.73 -1.65
N VAL A 145 -4.42 -4.26 -1.80
CA VAL A 145 -4.15 -5.54 -2.47
C VAL A 145 -3.60 -6.53 -1.46
N THR A 146 -4.35 -7.59 -1.23
CA THR A 146 -3.88 -8.76 -0.50
C THR A 146 -3.10 -9.66 -1.45
N VAL A 147 -1.80 -9.80 -1.22
CA VAL A 147 -0.91 -10.75 -1.89
C VAL A 147 -0.84 -12.03 -1.08
N LYS A 148 -1.11 -13.16 -1.72
CA LYS A 148 -0.97 -14.51 -1.15
C LYS A 148 0.15 -15.22 -1.90
N PHE A 149 1.27 -15.49 -1.23
CA PHE A 149 2.40 -16.22 -1.79
C PHE A 149 2.72 -17.43 -0.92
N GLY A 150 2.21 -18.60 -1.33
CA GLY A 150 2.26 -19.82 -0.52
C GLY A 150 1.66 -19.61 0.89
N PRO A 151 2.42 -19.89 1.98
CA PRO A 151 1.95 -19.69 3.34
C PRO A 151 1.89 -18.22 3.77
N GLU A 152 2.45 -17.30 2.98
CA GLU A 152 2.63 -15.90 3.34
C GLU A 152 1.51 -15.03 2.74
N THR A 153 1.09 -13.99 3.48
CA THR A 153 0.05 -13.04 3.09
C THR A 153 0.51 -11.62 3.43
N TYR A 154 0.31 -10.67 2.53
CA TYR A 154 0.68 -9.26 2.71
C TYR A 154 -0.41 -8.35 2.20
N VAL A 155 -0.69 -7.26 2.91
CA VAL A 155 -1.65 -6.24 2.47
C VAL A 155 -0.87 -4.99 2.04
N ILE A 156 -0.86 -4.73 0.73
CA ILE A 156 -0.21 -3.56 0.15
C ILE A 156 -1.27 -2.51 -0.11
N VAL A 157 -1.05 -1.30 0.40
CA VAL A 157 -1.89 -0.12 0.09
C VAL A 157 -1.30 0.60 -1.12
N ASP A 158 -2.14 1.00 -2.08
CA ASP A 158 -1.73 1.66 -3.32
C ASP A 158 -0.87 2.92 -3.06
N ALA A 159 -1.19 3.68 -2.01
CA ALA A 159 -0.44 4.88 -1.60
C ALA A 159 1.03 4.61 -1.27
N LEU A 160 1.37 3.39 -0.82
CA LEU A 160 2.77 2.99 -0.69
C LEU A 160 3.46 3.08 -2.06
N ILE A 161 2.81 2.58 -3.11
CA ILE A 161 3.39 2.47 -4.45
C ILE A 161 3.34 3.79 -5.21
N THR A 162 2.28 4.57 -5.11
CA THR A 162 2.10 5.79 -5.92
C THR A 162 2.65 7.05 -5.27
N GLY A 163 2.86 7.04 -3.95
CA GLY A 163 3.04 8.28 -3.20
C GLY A 163 1.70 9.00 -2.97
N GLY A 164 1.76 10.09 -2.21
CA GLY A 164 0.62 10.96 -1.87
C GLY A 164 0.90 12.42 -2.21
#